data_AF-A0A9X6FGD0-F1
#
_entry.id   AF-A0A9X6FGD0-F1
#
_cell.length_a   1.000
_cell.length_b   1.000
_cell.length_c   1.000
_cell.angle_alpha   90.00
_cell.angle_beta   90.00
_cell.angle_gamma   90.00
#
_symmetry.space_group_name_H-M   'P 1'
#
loop_
_entity.id
_entity.type
_entity.pdbx_description
1 polymer ?
#
loop_
_entity_poly.entity_id
_entity_poly.type
_entity_poly.pdbx_seq_one_letter_code
_entity_poly.pdbx_strand_id
1 'polypeptide(L)'
;LGIATSKYPEGWGINLYSGPGKDAWFTGHVINTKMPYLIIDAAWYGGNENMLCLGWEAWAKEEHFEVQWFHAYSKYPAGYGINTYDGPNGNYKGNVDGSYPYGVFARKDGYIDIGQNTWVKEEHFNVR
;
A
#
# COMPACT_ATOMS: atom_id res chain seq x y z
N LEU A 1 3.96 -1.68 0.85
CA LEU A 1 3.30 -0.43 0.42
C LEU A 1 3.84 0.78 1.16
N GLY A 2 4.17 0.65 2.44
CA GLY A 2 4.82 1.69 3.24
C GLY A 2 5.15 1.15 4.63
N ILE A 3 5.50 2.05 5.54
CA ILE A 3 5.72 1.76 6.96
C ILE A 3 4.65 2.46 7.79
N ALA A 4 3.98 1.72 8.66
CA ALA A 4 2.99 2.24 9.61
C ALA A 4 3.58 2.25 11.03
N THR A 5 3.44 3.36 11.74
CA THR A 5 3.84 3.48 13.16
C THR A 5 2.67 3.98 13.98
N SER A 6 2.41 3.36 15.14
CA SER A 6 1.30 3.77 16.02
C SER A 6 1.43 5.26 16.42
N LYS A 7 0.34 6.02 16.29
CA LYS A 7 0.24 7.40 16.80
C LYS A 7 0.28 7.45 18.33
N TYR A 8 -0.15 6.37 18.98
CA TYR A 8 -0.34 6.31 20.43
C TYR A 8 0.98 6.04 21.17
N PRO A 9 1.05 6.29 22.49
CA PRO A 9 2.17 5.87 23.33
C PRO A 9 2.32 4.34 23.36
N GLU A 10 3.51 3.86 23.71
CA GLU A 10 3.78 2.43 23.94
C GLU A 10 2.75 1.85 24.95
N GLY A 11 2.22 0.66 24.65
CA GLY A 11 1.22 -0.04 25.46
C GLY A 11 -0.24 0.25 25.07
N TRP A 12 -0.52 1.28 24.25
CA TRP A 12 -1.88 1.58 23.78
C TRP A 12 -2.26 0.67 22.60
N GLY A 13 -3.36 -0.07 22.77
CA GLY A 13 -3.82 -1.07 21.82
C GLY A 13 -4.54 -0.48 20.61
N ILE A 14 -4.18 -0.96 19.42
CA ILE A 14 -4.91 -0.80 18.16
C ILE A 14 -5.50 -2.16 17.77
N ASN A 15 -6.80 -2.20 17.53
CA ASN A 15 -7.49 -3.44 17.17
C ASN A 15 -7.07 -3.97 15.80
N LEU A 16 -6.93 -5.29 15.73
CA LEU A 16 -6.74 -6.02 14.48
C LEU A 16 -8.03 -6.73 14.06
N TYR A 17 -8.36 -6.64 12.78
CA TYR A 17 -9.58 -7.15 12.17
C TYR A 17 -9.25 -8.26 11.15
N SER A 18 -10.20 -9.17 10.94
CA SER A 18 -10.05 -10.31 10.03
C SER A 18 -10.04 -9.95 8.55
N GLY A 19 -10.34 -8.70 8.21
CA GLY A 19 -10.44 -8.21 6.84
C GLY A 19 -10.58 -6.70 6.80
N PRO A 20 -10.58 -6.09 5.61
CA PRO A 20 -10.80 -4.66 5.45
C PRO A 20 -12.28 -4.28 5.31
N GLY A 21 -13.16 -5.26 5.04
CA GLY A 21 -14.55 -5.02 4.69
C GLY A 21 -15.46 -4.74 5.89
N LYS A 22 -16.71 -4.35 5.61
CA LYS A 22 -17.75 -4.07 6.63
C LYS A 22 -18.09 -5.26 7.52
N ASP A 23 -17.91 -6.48 7.00
CA ASP A 23 -18.16 -7.72 7.73
C ASP A 23 -16.93 -8.19 8.53
N ALA A 24 -15.86 -7.40 8.57
CA ALA A 24 -14.67 -7.71 9.35
C ALA A 24 -14.99 -7.72 10.85
N TRP A 25 -14.47 -8.73 11.53
CA TRP A 25 -14.65 -8.92 12.97
C TRP A 25 -13.31 -8.72 13.69
N PHE A 26 -13.37 -8.26 14.93
CA PHE A 26 -12.19 -8.07 15.77
C PHE A 26 -11.55 -9.42 16.11
N THR A 27 -10.29 -9.60 15.74
CA THR A 27 -9.57 -10.88 15.85
C THR A 27 -9.31 -11.35 17.28
N GLY A 28 -9.51 -10.49 18.29
CA GLY A 28 -9.04 -10.73 19.65
C GLY A 28 -7.61 -10.23 19.89
N HIS A 29 -6.91 -9.80 18.83
CA HIS A 29 -5.52 -9.33 18.89
C HIS A 29 -5.41 -7.82 18.72
N VAL A 30 -4.39 -7.25 19.37
CA VAL A 30 -4.08 -5.82 19.29
C VAL A 30 -2.59 -5.62 18.99
N ILE A 31 -2.29 -4.53 18.29
CA ILE A 31 -0.93 -3.96 18.28
C ILE A 31 -0.85 -2.97 19.43
N ASN A 32 0.03 -3.21 20.39
CA ASN A 32 0.26 -2.31 21.53
C ASN A 32 1.71 -1.80 21.60
N THR A 33 2.51 -2.05 20.58
CA THR A 33 3.89 -1.57 20.48
C THR A 33 4.00 -0.45 19.46
N LYS A 34 4.93 0.49 19.67
CA LYS A 34 5.19 1.61 18.76
C LYS A 34 6.26 1.30 17.71
N MET A 35 6.65 0.04 17.55
CA MET A 35 7.56 -0.37 16.49
C MET A 35 6.95 -0.15 15.09
N PRO A 36 7.77 0.16 14.07
CA PRO A 36 7.31 0.30 12.71
C PRO A 36 6.89 -1.05 12.11
N TYR A 37 5.77 -1.07 11.39
CA TYR A 37 5.25 -2.24 10.68
C TYR A 37 5.29 -2.03 9.17
N LEU A 38 5.70 -3.06 8.43
CA LEU A 38 5.57 -3.08 6.98
C LEU A 38 4.10 -3.27 6.60
N ILE A 39 3.58 -2.35 5.78
CA ILE A 39 2.25 -2.49 5.16
C ILE A 39 2.39 -3.42 3.97
N ILE A 40 1.80 -4.62 4.05
CA ILE A 40 1.87 -5.63 3.00
C ILE A 40 0.72 -5.50 1.99
N ASP A 41 -0.42 -4.98 2.43
CA ASP A 41 -1.59 -4.70 1.58
C ASP A 41 -2.42 -3.55 2.17
N ALA A 42 -3.30 -2.95 1.37
CA ALA A 42 -4.17 -1.84 1.80
C ALA A 42 -5.51 -1.85 1.05
N ALA A 43 -6.57 -1.44 1.76
CA ALA A 43 -7.89 -1.24 1.20
C ALA A 43 -8.25 0.25 1.25
N TRP A 44 -8.57 0.79 0.08
CA TRP A 44 -8.71 2.23 -0.15
C TRP A 44 -10.18 2.63 -0.23
N TYR A 45 -10.78 2.95 0.92
CA TYR A 45 -12.17 3.40 1.01
C TYR A 45 -12.31 4.93 1.05
N GLY A 46 -11.20 5.64 1.27
CA GLY A 46 -11.15 7.08 1.39
C GLY A 46 -11.38 7.58 2.82
N GLY A 47 -10.84 8.75 3.13
CA GLY A 47 -10.95 9.35 4.47
C GLY A 47 -10.34 8.46 5.56
N ASN A 48 -11.04 8.34 6.69
CA ASN A 48 -10.58 7.56 7.85
C ASN A 48 -10.93 6.07 7.76
N GLU A 49 -11.52 5.61 6.66
CA GLU A 49 -11.97 4.23 6.53
C GLU A 49 -10.92 3.31 5.89
N ASN A 50 -9.81 3.86 5.38
CA ASN A 50 -8.74 3.03 4.82
C ASN A 50 -8.21 2.02 5.84
N MET A 51 -7.88 0.83 5.34
CA MET A 51 -7.41 -0.28 6.15
C MET A 51 -6.06 -0.77 5.66
N LEU A 52 -5.17 -1.06 6.60
CA LEU A 52 -3.79 -1.52 6.36
C LEU A 52 -3.66 -2.97 6.80
N CYS A 53 -3.13 -3.82 5.92
CA CYS A 53 -2.70 -5.17 6.29
C CYS A 53 -1.24 -5.11 6.73
N LEU A 54 -0.98 -5.46 7.99
CA LEU A 54 0.36 -5.34 8.62
C LEU A 54 1.07 -6.70 8.78
N GLY A 55 0.50 -7.76 8.18
CA GLY A 55 0.97 -9.14 8.32
C GLY A 55 -0.17 -10.10 8.69
N TRP A 56 0.01 -11.40 8.45
CA TRP A 56 -0.92 -12.47 8.81
C TRP A 56 -2.39 -12.25 8.41
N GLU A 57 -2.63 -11.49 7.33
CA GLU A 57 -3.98 -11.09 6.88
C GLU A 57 -4.81 -10.34 7.95
N ALA A 58 -4.14 -9.77 8.96
CA ALA A 58 -4.77 -8.94 9.97
C ALA A 58 -4.74 -7.46 9.56
N TRP A 59 -5.90 -6.83 9.65
CA TRP A 59 -6.14 -5.47 9.16
C TRP A 59 -6.31 -4.48 10.30
N ALA A 60 -5.76 -3.29 10.16
CA ALA A 60 -5.90 -2.20 11.13
C ALA A 60 -6.29 -0.90 10.41
N LYS A 61 -7.10 -0.05 11.06
CA LYS A 61 -7.53 1.22 10.44
C LYS A 61 -6.34 2.15 10.30
N GLU A 62 -6.16 2.75 9.13
CA GLU A 62 -5.06 3.68 8.84
C GLU A 62 -5.04 4.88 9.79
N GLU A 63 -6.21 5.35 10.23
CA GLU A 63 -6.33 6.55 11.09
C GLU A 63 -5.49 6.48 12.37
N HIS A 64 -5.21 5.27 12.86
CA HIS A 64 -4.43 5.01 14.07
C HIS A 64 -2.90 5.07 13.88
N PHE A 65 -2.42 5.24 12.64
CA PHE A 65 -1.01 5.19 12.30
C PHE A 65 -0.52 6.50 11.65
N GLU A 66 0.72 6.86 11.95
CA GLU A 66 1.54 7.69 11.07
C GLU A 66 2.09 6.78 9.98
N VAL A 67 1.81 7.11 8.71
CA VAL A 67 2.19 6.27 7.58
C VAL A 67 3.22 6.96 6.71
N GLN A 68 4.32 6.25 6.46
CA GLN A 68 5.32 6.60 5.48
C GLN A 68 5.12 5.73 4.24
N TRP A 69 4.43 6.28 3.25
CA TRP A 69 4.16 5.58 1.98
C TRP A 69 5.42 5.46 1.13
N PHE A 70 5.65 4.26 0.59
CA PHE A 70 6.67 4.09 -0.43
C PHE A 70 6.22 4.70 -1.74
N HIS A 71 7.21 5.12 -2.52
CA HIS A 71 7.02 5.64 -3.85
C HIS A 71 7.86 4.86 -4.86
N ALA A 72 7.31 4.67 -6.06
CA ALA A 72 7.98 4.04 -7.17
C ALA A 72 8.68 5.10 -8.03
N TYR A 73 10.01 5.05 -8.06
CA TYR A 73 10.84 5.95 -8.87
C TYR A 73 11.29 5.24 -10.14
N SER A 74 11.03 5.86 -11.31
CA SER A 74 11.50 5.33 -12.60
C SER A 74 13.01 5.09 -12.58
N LYS A 75 13.46 3.96 -13.15
CA LYS A 75 14.88 3.70 -13.43
C LYS A 75 15.38 4.40 -14.70
N TYR A 76 14.48 4.97 -15.48
CA TYR A 76 14.76 5.64 -16.74
C TYR A 76 14.69 7.17 -16.60
N PRO A 77 15.35 7.93 -17.50
CA PRO A 77 15.20 9.38 -17.57
C PRO A 77 13.73 9.79 -17.78
N ALA A 78 13.38 10.97 -17.27
CA ALA A 78 12.06 11.57 -17.48
C ALA A 78 11.75 11.69 -18.99
N GLY A 79 10.52 11.33 -19.37
CA GLY A 79 10.08 11.27 -20.76
C GLY A 79 10.21 9.90 -21.41
N TYR A 80 10.87 8.93 -20.76
CA TYR A 80 10.90 7.56 -21.24
C TYR A 80 9.57 6.86 -20.94
N GLY A 81 8.86 6.44 -21.99
CA GLY A 81 7.57 5.78 -21.85
C GLY A 81 7.68 4.40 -21.19
N ILE A 82 6.95 4.21 -20.09
CA ILE A 82 6.85 2.94 -19.36
C ILE A 82 5.41 2.44 -19.47
N ASN A 83 5.23 1.23 -19.97
CA ASN A 83 3.90 0.65 -20.20
C ASN A 83 3.11 0.49 -18.90
N THR A 84 1.82 0.80 -18.97
CA THR A 84 0.83 0.54 -17.94
C THR A 84 -0.17 -0.52 -18.38
N TYR A 85 -0.79 -1.18 -17.41
CA TYR A 85 -1.69 -2.30 -17.61
C TYR A 85 -2.95 -2.17 -16.74
N ASP A 86 -4.04 -2.84 -17.12
CA ASP A 86 -5.31 -2.91 -16.36
C ASP A 86 -5.29 -3.94 -15.20
N GLY A 87 -4.15 -4.60 -14.99
CA GLY A 87 -3.91 -5.57 -13.94
C GLY A 87 -2.52 -6.21 -14.06
N PRO A 88 -2.08 -6.99 -13.07
CA PRO A 88 -0.91 -7.85 -13.22
C PRO A 88 -1.10 -8.83 -14.37
N ASN A 89 -0.15 -8.87 -15.31
CA ASN A 89 -0.26 -9.62 -16.58
C ASN A 89 -1.51 -9.26 -17.41
N GLY A 90 -2.09 -8.08 -17.18
CA GLY A 90 -3.28 -7.59 -17.87
C GLY A 90 -2.99 -6.99 -19.24
N ASN A 91 -4.01 -6.36 -19.81
CA ASN A 91 -3.93 -5.68 -21.10
C ASN A 91 -3.21 -4.34 -20.96
N TYR A 92 -2.52 -3.95 -22.03
CA TYR A 92 -1.92 -2.63 -22.16
C TYR A 92 -3.00 -1.52 -22.03
N LYS A 93 -2.74 -0.53 -21.18
CA LYS A 93 -3.64 0.61 -20.90
C LYS A 93 -3.06 1.94 -21.38
N GLY A 94 -1.76 2.02 -21.61
CA GLY A 94 -1.08 3.26 -21.97
C GLY A 94 0.36 3.27 -21.48
N ASN A 95 0.90 4.46 -21.27
CA ASN A 95 2.22 4.64 -20.68
C ASN A 95 2.24 5.81 -19.69
N VAL A 96 3.24 5.79 -18.81
CA VAL A 96 3.65 6.92 -17.99
C VAL A 96 5.07 7.32 -18.37
N ASP A 97 5.45 8.57 -18.08
CA ASP A 97 6.72 9.15 -18.55
C ASP A 97 7.87 9.07 -17.52
N GLY A 98 7.60 8.55 -16.32
CA GLY A 98 8.60 8.41 -15.26
C GLY A 98 9.16 9.72 -14.72
N SER A 99 8.55 10.87 -15.02
CA SER A 99 9.05 12.19 -14.63
C SER A 99 8.92 12.48 -13.13
N TYR A 100 7.93 11.85 -12.48
CA TYR A 100 7.67 11.98 -11.05
C TYR A 100 7.57 10.60 -10.39
N PRO A 101 7.86 10.49 -9.08
CA PRO A 101 7.56 9.28 -8.33
C PRO A 101 6.05 9.02 -8.28
N TYR A 102 5.68 7.75 -8.32
CA TYR A 102 4.28 7.31 -8.20
C TYR A 102 4.02 6.74 -6.81
N GLY A 103 2.82 6.98 -6.26
CA GLY A 103 2.36 6.27 -5.07
C GLY A 103 2.25 4.76 -5.33
N VAL A 104 2.43 3.95 -4.29
CA VAL A 104 2.35 2.48 -4.38
C VAL A 104 1.07 2.01 -3.67
N PHE A 105 0.00 1.83 -4.44
CA PHE A 105 -1.33 1.50 -3.91
C PHE A 105 -1.54 0.00 -3.71
N ALA A 106 -0.89 -0.83 -4.51
CA ALA A 106 -0.85 -2.28 -4.36
C ALA A 106 0.42 -2.83 -5.01
N ARG A 107 0.84 -4.03 -4.60
CA ARG A 107 1.93 -4.78 -5.25
C ARG A 107 1.50 -6.23 -5.40
N LYS A 108 1.59 -6.76 -6.61
CA LYS A 108 1.16 -8.12 -6.92
C LYS A 108 1.86 -8.66 -8.15
N ASP A 109 2.37 -9.89 -8.07
CA ASP A 109 2.97 -10.64 -9.19
C ASP A 109 4.04 -9.86 -9.99
N GLY A 110 4.86 -9.05 -9.30
CA GLY A 110 5.89 -8.22 -9.94
C GLY A 110 5.36 -6.93 -10.58
N TYR A 111 4.14 -6.52 -10.26
CA TYR A 111 3.53 -5.26 -10.68
C TYR A 111 3.23 -4.36 -9.48
N ILE A 112 3.22 -3.06 -9.73
CA ILE A 112 2.84 -2.01 -8.80
C ILE A 112 1.59 -1.31 -9.34
N ASP A 113 0.52 -1.22 -8.55
CA ASP A 113 -0.59 -0.31 -8.85
C ASP A 113 -0.17 1.11 -8.44
N ILE A 114 -0.12 2.01 -9.43
CA ILE A 114 0.18 3.42 -9.25
C ILE A 114 -1.08 4.30 -9.13
N GLY A 115 -2.25 3.65 -9.00
CA GLY A 115 -3.54 4.27 -8.74
C GLY A 115 -4.54 4.04 -9.87
N GLN A 116 -5.83 4.03 -9.51
CA GLN A 116 -6.95 3.84 -10.44
C GLN A 116 -6.82 2.55 -11.26
N ASN A 117 -6.34 1.47 -10.63
CA ASN A 117 -6.09 0.19 -11.28
C ASN A 117 -5.19 0.37 -12.52
N THR A 118 -4.04 0.99 -12.32
CA THR A 118 -3.03 1.28 -13.36
C THR A 118 -1.74 0.63 -12.91
N TRP A 119 -1.40 -0.49 -13.54
CA TRP A 119 -0.31 -1.33 -13.08
C TRP A 119 0.93 -1.11 -13.93
N VAL A 120 2.09 -0.99 -13.30
CA VAL A 120 3.40 -0.95 -13.97
C VAL A 120 4.22 -2.15 -13.52
N LYS A 121 5.11 -2.66 -14.38
CA LYS A 121 6.04 -3.72 -13.97
C LYS A 121 7.07 -3.15 -13.00
N GLU A 122 7.20 -3.80 -11.85
CA GLU A 122 8.10 -3.37 -10.77
C GLU A 122 9.58 -3.35 -11.22
N GLU A 123 9.97 -4.21 -12.16
CA GLU A 123 11.35 -4.27 -12.67
C GLU A 123 11.86 -2.93 -13.23
N HIS A 124 10.97 -2.03 -13.65
CA HIS A 124 11.29 -0.70 -14.17
C HIS A 124 11.43 0.39 -13.10
N PHE A 125 11.21 0.07 -11.81
CA PHE A 125 11.15 1.05 -10.73
C PHE A 125 12.06 0.68 -9.56
N ASN A 126 12.52 1.70 -8.85
CA ASN A 126 13.09 1.59 -7.50
C ASN A 126 12.01 2.01 -6.51
N VAL A 127 11.58 1.09 -5.64
CA VAL A 127 10.60 1.37 -4.58
C VAL A 127 11.34 1.71 -3.29
N ARG A 128 11.04 2.87 -2.71
CA ARG A 128 11.63 3.35 -1.45
C ARG A 128 10.70 4.30 -0.72
#